data_AF-A0AAU9UD04-F1
#
_entry.id   AF-A0AAU9UD04-F1
#
_cell.length_a   1.000
_cell.length_b   1.000
_cell.length_c   1.000
_cell.angle_alpha   90.00
_cell.angle_beta   90.00
_cell.angle_gamma   90.00
#
_symmetry.space_group_name_H-M   'P 1'
#
loop_
_entity.id
_entity.type
_entity.pdbx_description
1 polymer ?
#
loop_
_entity_poly.entity_id
_entity_poly.type
_entity_poly.pdbx_seq_one_letter_code
_entity_poly.pdbx_strand_id
1 'polypeptide(L)'
;MEPGFSRGQSNNLPKVDLLMVADYFTNHAKYISAEIQGKKLARAGRDSYGDNAIGYVQQCDAIENATRSQADCKLWHEMRYARITPSKAYESAKCSTPDGVLVETILGAYKFKETFAIKRGKLLEESVMKVVSKIKNIQFKRVGFILSKDYPVLGASPDGIAEDCILEIKCPLTNKNIDKYVKDGVVVQKYNAQIQLQMFFARKEKCFFCIAHEDFETSQKLDIHEVTYDKDYCAELIRKCVMFWKENIFIQLL
;
A
#
# COMPACT_ATOMS: atom_id res chain seq x y z
N MET A 1 9.80 30.54 -21.19
CA MET A 1 10.06 29.11 -21.46
C MET A 1 11.32 29.06 -22.31
N GLU A 2 12.32 28.29 -21.88
CA GLU A 2 13.56 28.14 -22.65
C GLU A 2 13.28 27.47 -24.02
N PRO A 3 13.96 27.90 -25.10
CA PRO A 3 13.80 27.26 -26.42
C PRO A 3 14.16 25.77 -26.33
N GLY A 4 13.24 24.90 -26.74
CA GLY A 4 13.42 23.44 -26.70
C GLY A 4 12.74 22.71 -25.53
N PHE A 5 12.20 23.45 -24.56
CA PHE A 5 11.45 22.87 -23.46
C PHE A 5 9.94 23.02 -23.67
N SER A 6 9.27 21.90 -23.91
CA SER A 6 7.80 21.83 -23.84
C SER A 6 7.35 21.68 -22.38
N ARG A 7 6.35 22.46 -21.97
CA ARG A 7 5.72 22.34 -20.64
C ARG A 7 5.29 20.88 -20.42
N GLY A 8 5.68 20.30 -19.29
CA GLY A 8 5.23 18.97 -18.87
C GLY A 8 3.70 18.91 -18.81
N GLN A 9 3.13 17.91 -19.47
CA GLN A 9 1.71 17.58 -19.55
C GLN A 9 1.58 16.07 -19.32
N SER A 10 0.44 15.63 -18.77
CA SER A 10 0.21 14.22 -18.42
C SER A 10 0.41 13.21 -19.57
N ASN A 11 0.40 13.69 -20.82
CA ASN A 11 0.61 12.95 -22.06
C ASN A 11 2.03 13.05 -22.66
N ASN A 12 2.92 13.90 -22.11
CA ASN A 12 4.31 14.06 -22.57
C ASN A 12 5.35 13.77 -21.48
N LEU A 13 4.90 13.39 -20.27
CA LEU A 13 5.77 12.88 -19.22
C LEU A 13 6.26 11.46 -19.58
N PRO A 14 7.53 11.13 -19.32
CA PRO A 14 8.04 9.77 -19.50
C PRO A 14 7.21 8.78 -18.67
N LYS A 15 7.00 7.57 -19.21
CA LYS A 15 6.33 6.50 -18.47
C LYS A 15 7.25 6.07 -17.32
N VAL A 16 6.89 6.47 -16.10
CA VAL A 16 7.57 6.03 -14.89
C VAL A 16 7.36 4.53 -14.72
N ASP A 17 8.42 3.75 -14.92
CA ASP A 17 8.42 2.32 -14.62
C ASP A 17 9.08 2.03 -13.26
N LEU A 18 8.92 0.80 -12.76
CA LEU A 18 9.49 0.46 -11.47
C LEU A 18 11.01 0.56 -11.44
N LEU A 19 11.69 0.29 -12.56
CA LEU A 19 13.15 0.36 -12.65
C LEU A 19 13.62 1.82 -12.54
N MET A 20 12.92 2.76 -13.16
CA MET A 20 13.20 4.19 -13.01
C MET A 20 12.98 4.66 -11.57
N VAL A 21 11.90 4.20 -10.93
CA VAL A 21 11.63 4.52 -9.51
C VAL A 21 12.69 3.91 -8.60
N ALA A 22 13.06 2.65 -8.84
CA ALA A 22 14.09 1.96 -8.08
C ALA A 22 15.47 2.61 -8.30
N ASP A 23 15.87 2.87 -9.55
CA ASP A 23 17.12 3.50 -9.93
C ASP A 23 17.28 4.88 -9.27
N TYR A 24 16.22 5.71 -9.34
CA TYR A 24 16.16 6.99 -8.64
C TYR A 24 16.44 6.83 -7.14
N PHE A 25 15.76 5.90 -6.45
CA PHE A 25 16.04 5.65 -5.03
C PHE A 25 17.42 5.10 -4.76
N THR A 26 17.95 4.26 -5.65
CA THR A 26 19.29 3.66 -5.49
C THR A 26 20.44 4.65 -5.67
N ASN A 27 20.24 5.71 -6.47
CA ASN A 27 21.30 6.59 -6.92
C ASN A 27 21.18 8.05 -6.43
N HIS A 28 20.04 8.46 -5.89
CA HIS A 28 19.84 9.85 -5.48
C HIS A 28 20.49 10.16 -4.13
N ALA A 29 21.22 11.28 -4.04
CA ALA A 29 22.15 11.62 -2.95
C ALA A 29 21.54 11.63 -1.53
N LYS A 30 20.23 11.90 -1.44
CA LYS A 30 19.49 11.91 -0.16
C LYS A 30 19.10 10.51 0.35
N TYR A 31 19.20 9.48 -0.48
CA TYR A 31 18.70 8.13 -0.22
C TYR A 31 19.80 7.05 -0.31
N ILE A 32 21.08 7.47 -0.27
CA ILE A 32 22.25 6.58 -0.33
C ILE A 32 22.39 5.79 0.98
N SER A 33 21.66 4.69 1.13
CA SER A 33 22.02 3.64 2.10
C SER A 33 22.54 2.41 1.36
N ALA A 34 23.51 1.69 1.93
CA ALA A 34 24.14 0.54 1.24
C ALA A 34 23.16 -0.61 0.94
N GLU A 35 22.05 -0.67 1.69
CA GLU A 35 20.93 -1.60 1.51
C GLU A 35 20.09 -1.23 0.28
N ILE A 36 19.92 0.07 0.05
CA ILE A 36 19.23 0.66 -1.10
C ILE A 36 20.01 0.43 -2.41
N GLN A 37 21.34 0.28 -2.36
CA GLN A 37 22.15 0.10 -3.57
C GLN A 37 22.01 -1.27 -4.26
N GLY A 38 21.35 -2.27 -3.65
CA GLY A 38 21.09 -3.55 -4.31
C GLY A 38 22.32 -4.20 -4.96
N LYS A 39 23.54 -3.94 -4.47
CA LYS A 39 24.82 -4.32 -5.13
C LYS A 39 24.97 -5.82 -5.40
N LYS A 40 24.14 -6.65 -4.78
CA LYS A 40 24.02 -8.10 -5.07
C LYS A 40 23.11 -8.42 -6.27
N LEU A 41 22.05 -7.62 -6.52
CA LEU A 41 21.10 -7.78 -7.63
C LEU A 41 21.65 -7.21 -8.95
N ALA A 42 22.36 -6.08 -8.92
CA ALA A 42 22.92 -5.44 -10.11
C ALA A 42 23.96 -6.30 -10.86
N ARG A 43 24.55 -7.32 -10.19
CA ARG A 43 25.51 -8.25 -10.81
C ARG A 43 24.86 -9.34 -11.67
N ALA A 44 23.53 -9.48 -11.67
CA ALA A 44 22.84 -10.66 -12.22
C ALA A 44 22.10 -10.44 -13.56
N GLY A 45 21.99 -9.22 -14.09
CA GLY A 45 21.11 -8.94 -15.24
C GLY A 45 21.83 -8.40 -16.47
N ARG A 46 22.00 -9.24 -17.50
CA ARG A 46 22.08 -8.80 -18.90
C ARG A 46 20.96 -9.49 -19.70
N ASP A 47 20.10 -8.64 -20.26
CA ASP A 47 19.24 -8.74 -21.46
C ASP A 47 18.13 -9.81 -21.63
N SER A 48 17.21 -9.44 -22.55
CA SER A 48 15.99 -10.08 -23.10
C SER A 48 14.65 -9.80 -22.39
N TYR A 49 13.62 -9.44 -23.17
CA TYR A 49 12.28 -9.05 -22.68
C TYR A 49 11.58 -10.17 -21.89
N GLY A 50 11.86 -11.44 -22.22
CA GLY A 50 11.37 -12.61 -21.48
C GLY A 50 12.07 -12.77 -20.12
N ASP A 51 13.39 -12.56 -20.09
CA ASP A 51 14.19 -12.65 -18.86
C ASP A 51 13.95 -11.45 -17.93
N ASN A 52 13.68 -10.28 -18.49
CA ASN A 52 13.29 -9.08 -17.75
C ASN A 52 11.93 -9.23 -17.07
N ALA A 53 10.96 -9.89 -17.70
CA ALA A 53 9.65 -10.14 -17.10
C ALA A 53 9.73 -11.15 -15.94
N ILE A 54 10.51 -12.22 -16.12
CA ILE A 54 10.77 -13.22 -15.07
C ILE A 54 11.55 -12.59 -13.90
N GLY A 55 12.61 -11.84 -14.20
CA GLY A 55 13.38 -11.10 -13.19
C GLY A 55 12.53 -10.08 -12.43
N TYR A 56 11.59 -9.42 -13.10
CA TYR A 56 10.67 -8.48 -12.46
C TYR A 56 9.73 -9.16 -11.46
N VAL A 57 9.08 -10.26 -11.86
CA VAL A 57 8.17 -11.01 -10.97
C VAL A 57 8.95 -11.51 -9.76
N GLN A 58 10.15 -12.06 -9.98
CA GLN A 58 11.04 -12.48 -8.90
C GLN A 58 11.44 -11.34 -7.97
N GLN A 59 11.65 -10.12 -8.49
CA GLN A 59 11.93 -8.94 -7.66
C GLN A 59 10.73 -8.51 -6.83
N CYS A 60 9.52 -8.47 -7.40
CA CYS A 60 8.31 -8.17 -6.65
C CYS A 60 8.06 -9.18 -5.54
N ASP A 61 8.20 -10.47 -5.83
CA ASP A 61 8.07 -11.53 -4.85
C ASP A 61 9.17 -11.45 -3.78
N ALA A 62 10.41 -11.14 -4.16
CA ALA A 62 11.50 -10.95 -3.21
C ALA A 62 11.25 -9.75 -2.27
N ILE A 63 10.73 -8.64 -2.80
CA ILE A 63 10.38 -7.46 -2.01
C ILE A 63 9.22 -7.80 -1.06
N GLU A 64 8.16 -8.46 -1.52
CA GLU A 64 7.07 -8.91 -0.66
C GLU A 64 7.62 -9.77 0.48
N ASN A 65 8.40 -10.81 0.16
CA ASN A 65 8.99 -11.71 1.17
C ASN A 65 9.87 -10.96 2.19
N ALA A 66 10.73 -10.05 1.71
CA ALA A 66 11.65 -9.28 2.57
C ALA A 66 10.93 -8.24 3.44
N THR A 67 9.67 -7.91 3.14
CA THR A 67 8.91 -6.86 3.81
C THR A 67 7.73 -7.38 4.64
N ARG A 68 7.66 -8.69 4.91
CA ARG A 68 6.57 -9.33 5.69
C ARG A 68 6.46 -8.91 7.16
N SER A 69 7.53 -8.36 7.75
CA SER A 69 7.47 -7.72 9.07
C SER A 69 6.91 -6.29 9.05
N GLN A 70 6.52 -5.79 7.87
CA GLN A 70 5.82 -4.53 7.64
C GLN A 70 6.37 -3.35 8.44
N ALA A 71 5.65 -2.87 9.46
CA ALA A 71 5.99 -1.67 10.22
C ALA A 71 7.39 -1.75 10.88
N ASP A 72 7.89 -2.96 11.14
CA ASP A 72 9.21 -3.19 11.73
C ASP A 72 10.31 -3.38 10.65
N CYS A 73 9.96 -3.28 9.36
CA CYS A 73 10.88 -3.43 8.23
C CYS A 73 11.23 -2.08 7.61
N LYS A 74 12.51 -1.70 7.63
CA LYS A 74 13.00 -0.48 6.98
C LYS A 74 12.70 -0.48 5.47
N LEU A 75 12.99 -1.59 4.78
CA LEU A 75 12.70 -1.74 3.35
C LEU A 75 11.20 -1.56 3.05
N TRP A 76 10.30 -1.98 3.94
CA TRP A 76 8.86 -1.76 3.77
C TRP A 76 8.51 -0.27 3.75
N HIS A 77 9.13 0.54 4.63
CA HIS A 77 8.95 2.00 4.62
C HIS A 77 9.55 2.62 3.36
N GLU A 78 10.74 2.17 2.93
CA GLU A 78 11.41 2.63 1.71
C GLU A 78 10.56 2.35 0.47
N MET A 79 10.00 1.15 0.35
CA MET A 79 9.15 0.79 -0.77
C MET A 79 7.84 1.59 -0.81
N ARG A 80 7.39 2.14 0.31
CA ARG A 80 6.21 3.02 0.38
C ARG A 80 6.52 4.48 0.06
N TYR A 81 7.79 4.88 0.13
CA TYR A 81 8.19 6.25 -0.18
C TYR A 81 7.76 6.63 -1.60
N ALA A 82 7.16 7.82 -1.72
CA ALA A 82 6.60 8.37 -2.95
C ALA A 82 5.59 7.45 -3.66
N ARG A 83 5.07 6.40 -3.02
CA ARG A 83 4.00 5.56 -3.57
C ARG A 83 2.70 5.85 -2.84
N ILE A 84 1.61 5.88 -3.58
CA ILE A 84 0.29 5.93 -2.96
C ILE A 84 0.00 4.52 -2.42
N THR A 85 -0.36 4.46 -1.14
CA THR A 85 -0.72 3.21 -0.46
C THR A 85 -2.22 3.15 -0.23
N PRO A 86 -2.81 1.98 0.05
CA PRO A 86 -4.26 1.82 0.06
C PRO A 86 -4.94 2.69 1.11
N SER A 87 -4.30 2.89 2.27
CA SER A 87 -4.80 3.76 3.33
C SER A 87 -4.84 5.25 2.96
N LYS A 88 -4.16 5.63 1.85
CA LYS A 88 -4.10 6.98 1.28
C LYS A 88 -4.83 7.11 -0.05
N ALA A 89 -5.24 6.01 -0.67
CA ALA A 89 -5.88 6.01 -1.98
C ALA A 89 -7.16 6.86 -2.03
N TYR A 90 -8.02 6.75 -1.01
CA TYR A 90 -9.24 7.57 -0.94
C TYR A 90 -8.94 9.08 -0.89
N GLU A 91 -7.94 9.46 -0.10
CA GLU A 91 -7.51 10.84 0.06
C GLU A 91 -6.91 11.36 -1.24
N SER A 92 -5.99 10.59 -1.85
CA SER A 92 -5.38 10.91 -3.15
C SER A 92 -6.41 11.02 -4.28
N ALA A 93 -7.44 10.18 -4.31
CA ALA A 93 -8.44 10.19 -5.36
C ALA A 93 -9.43 11.35 -5.27
N LYS A 94 -9.50 12.05 -4.13
CA LYS A 94 -10.36 13.21 -3.89
C LYS A 94 -9.60 14.52 -3.73
N CYS A 95 -8.29 14.46 -3.54
CA CYS A 95 -7.49 15.64 -3.28
C CYS A 95 -7.24 16.43 -4.58
N SER A 96 -7.54 17.73 -4.53
CA SER A 96 -7.21 18.70 -5.58
C SER A 96 -6.13 19.68 -5.14
N THR A 97 -5.54 19.47 -3.96
CA THR A 97 -4.54 20.37 -3.37
C THR A 97 -3.14 19.88 -3.75
N PRO A 98 -2.37 20.69 -4.51
CA PRO A 98 -1.10 20.24 -5.06
C PRO A 98 0.05 20.19 -4.06
N ASP A 99 0.02 21.06 -3.04
CA ASP A 99 1.02 21.12 -1.98
C ASP A 99 0.33 21.07 -0.62
N GLY A 100 0.54 20.00 0.13
CA GLY A 100 -0.06 19.86 1.46
C GLY A 100 0.32 18.57 2.17
N VAL A 101 -0.29 18.36 3.34
CA VAL A 101 0.04 17.25 4.26
C VAL A 101 -0.03 15.88 3.59
N LEU A 102 -0.95 15.68 2.62
CA LEU A 102 -1.05 14.41 1.89
C LEU A 102 0.20 14.14 1.04
N VAL A 103 0.69 15.15 0.31
CA VAL A 103 1.92 15.06 -0.50
C VAL A 103 3.13 14.84 0.39
N GLU A 104 3.26 15.63 1.46
CA GLU A 104 4.34 15.44 2.46
C GLU A 104 4.32 14.04 3.10
N THR A 105 3.12 13.49 3.35
CA THR A 105 2.96 12.14 3.90
C THR A 105 3.40 11.08 2.89
N ILE A 106 3.02 11.21 1.63
CA ILE A 106 3.42 10.26 0.56
C ILE A 106 4.93 10.34 0.31
N LEU A 107 5.52 11.53 0.38
CA LEU A 107 6.96 11.76 0.27
C LEU A 107 7.73 11.47 1.57
N GLY A 108 7.09 10.90 2.60
CA GLY A 108 7.75 10.55 3.86
C GLY A 108 8.32 11.74 4.66
N ALA A 109 7.98 12.98 4.29
CA ALA A 109 8.40 14.20 4.96
C ALA A 109 7.58 14.47 6.24
N TYR A 110 6.41 13.85 6.37
CA TYR A 110 5.58 13.97 7.55
C TYR A 110 6.17 13.19 8.74
N LYS A 111 6.46 13.90 9.84
CA LYS A 111 6.93 13.29 11.09
C LYS A 111 5.87 12.36 11.66
N PHE A 112 6.07 11.06 11.50
CA PHE A 112 5.21 10.04 12.08
C PHE A 112 5.26 10.11 13.61
N LYS A 113 4.12 10.40 14.24
CA LYS A 113 3.94 10.26 15.69
C LYS A 113 3.07 9.05 15.94
N GLU A 114 3.66 8.03 16.56
CA GLU A 114 2.93 6.82 16.91
C GLU A 114 1.89 7.14 17.99
N THR A 115 0.60 6.93 17.65
CA THR A 115 -0.52 7.15 18.57
C THR A 115 -0.82 5.88 19.36
N PHE A 116 -1.56 6.00 20.47
CA PHE A 116 -2.02 4.83 21.24
C PHE A 116 -2.83 3.85 20.39
N ALA A 117 -3.65 4.36 19.46
CA ALA A 117 -4.43 3.51 18.55
C ALA A 117 -3.55 2.70 17.61
N ILE A 118 -2.46 3.29 17.10
CA ILE A 118 -1.50 2.57 16.24
C ILE A 118 -0.76 1.51 17.05
N LYS A 119 -0.30 1.84 18.27
CA LYS A 119 0.35 0.88 19.18
C LYS A 119 -0.55 -0.32 19.47
N ARG A 120 -1.82 -0.06 19.82
CA ARG A 120 -2.81 -1.12 20.06
C ARG A 120 -3.00 -1.97 18.81
N GLY A 121 -3.14 -1.36 17.63
CA GLY A 121 -3.24 -2.07 16.35
C GLY A 121 -2.10 -3.07 16.16
N LYS A 122 -0.85 -2.61 16.25
CA LYS A 122 0.35 -3.46 16.10
C LYS A 122 0.38 -4.63 17.09
N LEU A 123 0.00 -4.39 18.34
CA LEU A 123 0.02 -5.43 19.38
C LEU A 123 -1.06 -6.50 19.17
N LEU A 124 -2.23 -6.11 18.63
CA LEU A 124 -3.38 -7.01 18.49
C LEU A 124 -3.51 -7.67 17.13
N GLU A 125 -2.80 -7.19 16.11
CA GLU A 125 -2.94 -7.67 14.73
C GLU A 125 -2.80 -9.20 14.63
N GLU A 126 -1.80 -9.78 15.30
CA GLU A 126 -1.56 -11.22 15.29
C GLU A 126 -2.65 -12.01 16.04
N SER A 127 -3.13 -11.50 17.18
CA SER A 127 -4.17 -12.17 17.97
C SER A 127 -5.54 -12.09 17.27
N VAL A 128 -5.86 -10.95 16.65
CA VAL A 128 -7.06 -10.80 15.81
C VAL A 128 -7.00 -11.76 14.61
N MET A 129 -5.88 -11.82 13.90
CA MET A 129 -5.71 -12.76 12.78
C MET A 129 -5.96 -14.20 13.24
N LYS A 130 -5.40 -14.63 14.38
CA LYS A 130 -5.62 -15.98 14.93
C LYS A 130 -7.10 -16.25 15.24
N VAL A 131 -7.83 -15.29 15.78
CA VAL A 131 -9.26 -15.42 16.07
C VAL A 131 -10.06 -15.53 14.77
N VAL A 132 -9.79 -14.66 13.79
CA VAL A 132 -10.47 -14.69 12.48
C VAL A 132 -10.19 -16.00 11.75
N SER A 133 -8.94 -16.48 11.76
CA SER A 133 -8.56 -17.77 11.17
C SER A 133 -9.38 -18.93 11.74
N LYS A 134 -9.62 -18.93 13.05
CA LYS A 134 -10.46 -19.94 13.73
C LYS A 134 -11.94 -19.81 13.34
N ILE A 135 -12.49 -18.59 13.40
CA ILE A 135 -13.91 -18.32 13.10
C ILE A 135 -14.25 -18.69 11.66
N LYS A 136 -13.37 -18.35 10.71
CA LYS A 136 -13.60 -18.57 9.27
C LYS A 136 -13.07 -19.91 8.78
N ASN A 137 -12.33 -20.66 9.60
CA ASN A 137 -11.61 -21.86 9.21
C ASN A 137 -10.69 -21.63 7.98
N ILE A 138 -9.94 -20.52 8.01
CA ILE A 138 -9.03 -20.08 6.92
C ILE A 138 -7.65 -19.84 7.52
N GLN A 139 -6.59 -20.29 6.84
CA GLN A 139 -5.21 -20.06 7.25
C GLN A 139 -4.66 -18.78 6.60
N PHE A 140 -4.72 -17.67 7.33
CA PHE A 140 -4.08 -16.42 6.91
C PHE A 140 -2.57 -16.44 7.16
N LYS A 141 -1.81 -15.88 6.22
CA LYS A 141 -0.36 -15.66 6.31
C LYS A 141 -0.06 -14.16 6.31
N ARG A 142 1.08 -13.80 6.92
CA ARG A 142 1.64 -12.45 6.78
C ARG A 142 2.00 -12.19 5.32
N VAL A 143 1.84 -10.94 4.91
CA VAL A 143 2.15 -10.47 3.56
C VAL A 143 2.92 -9.15 3.66
N GLY A 144 3.94 -8.99 2.82
CA GLY A 144 4.72 -7.77 2.75
C GLY A 144 4.10 -6.71 1.85
N PHE A 145 4.96 -5.91 1.23
CA PHE A 145 4.56 -4.88 0.27
C PHE A 145 4.49 -5.46 -1.14
N ILE A 146 3.28 -5.51 -1.69
CA ILE A 146 2.98 -6.00 -3.02
C ILE A 146 3.09 -4.84 -4.00
N LEU A 147 3.89 -5.03 -5.05
CA LEU A 147 4.10 -4.08 -6.14
C LEU A 147 3.38 -4.54 -7.40
N SER A 148 3.19 -3.60 -8.33
CA SER A 148 2.65 -3.88 -9.66
C SER A 148 3.50 -3.22 -10.73
N LYS A 149 3.73 -3.95 -11.83
CA LYS A 149 4.47 -3.46 -13.00
C LYS A 149 3.71 -2.36 -13.71
N ASP A 150 2.41 -2.58 -13.81
CA ASP A 150 1.50 -1.70 -14.52
C ASP A 150 1.21 -0.43 -13.72
N TYR A 151 1.39 -0.51 -12.40
CA TYR A 151 1.12 0.58 -11.45
C TYR A 151 2.25 0.77 -10.44
N PRO A 152 3.48 1.13 -10.87
CA PRO A 152 4.67 1.17 -10.01
C PRO A 152 4.64 2.30 -8.96
N VAL A 153 3.73 3.27 -9.15
CA VAL A 153 3.48 4.43 -8.27
C VAL A 153 2.47 4.11 -7.16
N LEU A 154 1.95 2.89 -7.17
CA LEU A 154 1.02 2.34 -6.20
C LEU A 154 1.63 1.06 -5.61
N GLY A 155 1.18 0.67 -4.42
CA GLY A 155 1.52 -0.60 -3.81
C GLY A 155 0.67 -0.87 -2.59
N ALA A 156 0.59 -2.12 -2.14
CA ALA A 156 -0.32 -2.51 -1.07
C ALA A 156 0.33 -3.48 -0.06
N SER A 157 -0.11 -3.39 1.19
CA SER A 157 0.13 -4.41 2.22
C SER A 157 -1.18 -4.67 2.93
N PRO A 158 -1.88 -5.78 2.63
CA PRO A 158 -2.93 -6.31 3.48
C PRO A 158 -2.37 -6.75 4.84
N ASP A 159 -3.22 -6.87 5.86
CA ASP A 159 -2.78 -7.37 7.18
C ASP A 159 -2.58 -8.89 7.18
N GLY A 160 -3.33 -9.59 6.31
CA GLY A 160 -3.14 -11.00 6.02
C GLY A 160 -3.63 -11.41 4.63
N ILE A 161 -3.14 -12.55 4.14
CA ILE A 161 -3.53 -13.13 2.86
C ILE A 161 -3.76 -14.64 3.00
N ALA A 162 -4.74 -15.15 2.27
CA ALA A 162 -5.04 -16.57 2.13
C ALA A 162 -5.23 -16.93 0.64
N GLU A 163 -5.66 -18.15 0.36
CA GLU A 163 -5.84 -18.65 -1.02
C GLU A 163 -6.84 -17.80 -1.82
N ASP A 164 -8.02 -17.51 -1.25
CA ASP A 164 -9.10 -16.83 -1.99
C ASP A 164 -9.44 -15.43 -1.45
N CYS A 165 -8.76 -14.98 -0.39
CA CYS A 165 -9.09 -13.72 0.25
C CYS A 165 -7.91 -13.01 0.90
N ILE A 166 -8.13 -11.74 1.19
CA ILE A 166 -7.28 -10.94 2.07
C ILE A 166 -7.98 -10.66 3.41
N LEU A 167 -7.20 -10.16 4.37
CA LEU A 167 -7.64 -9.73 5.68
C LEU A 167 -7.17 -8.28 5.92
N GLU A 168 -8.08 -7.44 6.40
CA GLU A 168 -7.80 -6.08 6.86
C GLU A 168 -8.39 -5.92 8.27
N ILE A 169 -7.58 -5.45 9.21
CA ILE A 169 -7.85 -5.43 10.64
C ILE A 169 -7.80 -3.98 11.14
N LYS A 170 -8.81 -3.60 11.93
CA LYS A 170 -8.85 -2.33 12.66
C LYS A 170 -9.05 -2.59 14.14
N CYS A 171 -8.22 -1.96 14.97
CA CYS A 171 -8.29 -2.09 16.43
C CYS A 171 -8.55 -0.71 17.08
N PRO A 172 -9.77 -0.14 16.95
CA PRO A 172 -10.09 1.16 17.56
C PRO A 172 -9.93 1.14 19.08
N LEU A 173 -9.54 2.25 19.69
CA LEU A 173 -9.43 2.35 21.16
C LEU A 173 -10.80 2.28 21.87
N THR A 174 -11.87 2.68 21.19
CA THR A 174 -13.22 2.72 21.77
C THR A 174 -14.26 2.28 20.74
N ASN A 175 -15.32 1.63 21.22
CA ASN A 175 -16.42 1.17 20.37
C ASN A 175 -17.20 2.33 19.72
N LYS A 176 -17.13 3.54 20.30
CA LYS A 176 -17.68 4.78 19.71
C LYS A 176 -17.07 5.13 18.33
N ASN A 177 -15.93 4.53 17.98
CA ASN A 177 -15.29 4.73 16.69
C ASN A 177 -15.66 3.67 15.64
N ILE A 178 -16.46 2.65 15.98
CA ILE A 178 -16.86 1.60 15.03
C ILE A 178 -17.60 2.20 13.82
N ASP A 179 -18.49 3.17 14.07
CA ASP A 179 -19.24 3.90 13.02
C ASP A 179 -18.35 4.61 12.00
N LYS A 180 -17.08 4.90 12.35
CA LYS A 180 -16.11 5.49 11.41
C LYS A 180 -15.65 4.48 10.37
N TYR A 181 -15.69 3.19 10.70
CA TYR A 181 -15.27 2.09 9.83
C TYR A 181 -16.45 1.50 9.06
N VAL A 182 -17.58 1.30 9.74
CA VAL A 182 -18.80 0.74 9.17
C VAL A 182 -19.99 1.57 9.63
N LYS A 183 -20.79 2.05 8.68
CA LYS A 183 -21.99 2.83 8.96
C LYS A 183 -23.18 2.14 8.32
N ASP A 184 -24.24 1.90 9.10
CA ASP A 184 -25.46 1.23 8.63
C ASP A 184 -25.18 -0.15 7.98
N GLY A 185 -24.21 -0.89 8.52
CA GLY A 185 -23.77 -2.19 8.00
C GLY A 185 -22.85 -2.12 6.77
N VAL A 186 -22.58 -0.93 6.24
CA VAL A 186 -21.76 -0.70 5.05
C VAL A 186 -20.39 -0.15 5.41
N VAL A 187 -19.33 -0.72 4.84
CA VAL A 187 -17.96 -0.21 5.04
C VAL A 187 -17.84 1.22 4.49
N VAL A 188 -17.33 2.13 5.32
CA VAL A 188 -17.16 3.54 4.96
C VAL A 188 -16.20 3.67 3.76
N GLN A 189 -16.50 4.59 2.83
CA GLN A 189 -15.82 4.73 1.54
C GLN A 189 -14.29 4.78 1.63
N LYS A 190 -13.73 5.39 2.68
CA LYS A 190 -12.29 5.44 2.92
C LYS A 190 -11.67 4.05 3.06
N TYR A 191 -12.30 3.19 3.86
CA TYR A 191 -11.82 1.83 4.07
C TYR A 191 -12.20 0.92 2.91
N ASN A 192 -13.34 1.16 2.25
CA ASN A 192 -13.65 0.46 1.00
C ASN A 192 -12.57 0.72 -0.07
N ALA A 193 -12.13 1.97 -0.26
CA ALA A 193 -11.02 2.28 -1.16
C ALA A 193 -9.72 1.53 -0.80
N GLN A 194 -9.42 1.46 0.50
CA GLN A 194 -8.26 0.72 1.00
C GLN A 194 -8.36 -0.77 0.64
N ILE A 195 -9.47 -1.40 0.97
CA ILE A 195 -9.73 -2.84 0.77
C ILE A 195 -9.75 -3.20 -0.72
N GLN A 196 -10.42 -2.40 -1.56
CA GLN A 196 -10.51 -2.62 -3.00
C GLN A 196 -9.13 -2.57 -3.67
N LEU A 197 -8.28 -1.60 -3.29
CA LEU A 197 -6.93 -1.52 -3.82
C LEU A 197 -6.05 -2.68 -3.32
N GLN A 198 -6.16 -3.08 -2.05
CA GLN A 198 -5.46 -4.27 -1.54
C GLN A 198 -5.87 -5.55 -2.29
N MET A 199 -7.16 -5.75 -2.54
CA MET A 199 -7.68 -6.89 -3.32
C MET A 199 -7.12 -6.92 -4.75
N PHE A 200 -7.06 -5.75 -5.40
CA PHE A 200 -6.45 -5.62 -6.73
C PHE A 200 -4.98 -6.05 -6.75
N PHE A 201 -4.16 -5.55 -5.81
CA PHE A 201 -2.74 -5.91 -5.75
C PHE A 201 -2.52 -7.38 -5.38
N ALA A 202 -3.32 -7.90 -4.43
CA ALA A 202 -3.24 -9.30 -4.00
C ALA A 202 -3.88 -10.28 -4.98
N ARG A 203 -4.56 -9.80 -6.04
CA ARG A 203 -5.35 -10.57 -7.00
C ARG A 203 -6.35 -11.49 -6.30
N LYS A 204 -7.11 -10.92 -5.36
CA LYS A 204 -8.17 -11.61 -4.60
C LYS A 204 -9.51 -10.92 -4.85
N GLU A 205 -10.58 -11.69 -4.78
CA GLU A 205 -11.94 -11.18 -5.03
C GLU A 205 -12.73 -10.94 -3.74
N LYS A 206 -12.13 -11.26 -2.58
CA LYS A 206 -12.78 -11.18 -1.28
C LYS A 206 -11.83 -10.64 -0.21
N CYS A 207 -12.37 -9.81 0.67
CA CYS A 207 -11.71 -9.35 1.88
C CYS A 207 -12.59 -9.60 3.10
N PHE A 208 -11.99 -10.09 4.18
CA PHE A 208 -12.58 -10.00 5.51
C PHE A 208 -12.08 -8.72 6.17
N PHE A 209 -12.98 -7.76 6.39
CA PHE A 209 -12.71 -6.54 7.11
C PHE A 209 -13.12 -6.71 8.57
N CYS A 210 -12.14 -6.72 9.47
CA CYS A 210 -12.29 -7.09 10.87
C CYS A 210 -12.09 -5.88 11.77
N ILE A 211 -13.02 -5.66 12.71
CA ILE A 211 -12.94 -4.55 13.67
C ILE A 211 -12.94 -5.14 15.08
N ALA A 212 -11.80 -5.11 15.75
CA ALA A 212 -11.68 -5.58 17.12
C ALA A 212 -12.39 -4.62 18.07
N HIS A 213 -13.18 -5.17 19.00
CA HIS A 213 -13.85 -4.38 20.04
C HIS A 213 -12.84 -3.80 21.03
N GLU A 214 -13.22 -2.78 21.78
CA GLU A 214 -12.35 -2.12 22.77
C GLU A 214 -11.85 -3.06 23.88
N ASP A 215 -12.56 -4.15 24.15
CA ASP A 215 -12.24 -5.18 25.15
C ASP A 215 -11.67 -6.47 24.54
N PHE A 216 -11.25 -6.45 23.27
CA PHE A 216 -10.80 -7.64 22.53
C PHE A 216 -9.73 -8.47 23.25
N GLU A 217 -8.84 -7.82 24.00
CA GLU A 217 -7.76 -8.42 24.79
C GLU A 217 -8.27 -9.49 25.77
N THR A 218 -9.49 -9.31 26.30
CA THR A 218 -10.14 -10.26 27.21
C THR A 218 -11.28 -11.00 26.53
N SER A 219 -12.08 -10.31 25.72
CA SER A 219 -13.33 -10.84 25.16
C SER A 219 -13.15 -11.63 23.87
N GLN A 220 -12.06 -11.37 23.14
CA GLN A 220 -11.85 -11.80 21.76
C GLN A 220 -12.99 -11.43 20.78
N LYS A 221 -13.83 -10.44 21.12
CA LYS A 221 -14.95 -10.00 20.28
C LYS A 221 -14.51 -9.06 19.18
N LEU A 222 -15.01 -9.30 17.97
CA LEU A 222 -14.79 -8.48 16.80
C LEU A 222 -15.99 -8.54 15.86
N ASP A 223 -16.13 -7.50 15.04
CA ASP A 223 -17.06 -7.51 13.92
C ASP A 223 -16.30 -7.95 12.65
N ILE A 224 -16.92 -8.80 11.83
CA ILE A 224 -16.36 -9.27 10.56
C ILE A 224 -17.31 -8.93 9.43
N HIS A 225 -16.84 -8.08 8.51
CA HIS A 225 -17.57 -7.69 7.31
C HIS A 225 -16.89 -8.30 6.09
N GLU A 226 -17.66 -9.00 5.26
CA GLU A 226 -17.18 -9.51 3.99
C GLU A 226 -17.36 -8.45 2.91
N VAL A 227 -16.29 -8.16 2.18
CA VAL A 227 -16.29 -7.19 1.07
C VAL A 227 -15.87 -7.92 -0.20
N THR A 228 -16.67 -7.78 -1.25
CA THR A 228 -16.37 -8.33 -2.58
C THR A 228 -15.63 -7.31 -3.44
N TYR A 229 -14.77 -7.80 -4.32
CA TYR A 229 -14.04 -6.95 -5.25
C TYR A 229 -14.96 -6.29 -6.28
N ASP A 230 -14.83 -4.98 -6.42
CA ASP A 230 -15.52 -4.16 -7.39
C ASP A 230 -14.49 -3.64 -8.41
N LYS A 231 -14.48 -4.28 -9.58
CA LYS A 231 -13.54 -4.00 -10.65
C LYS A 231 -13.66 -2.57 -11.17
N ASP A 232 -14.88 -2.07 -11.36
CA ASP A 232 -15.13 -0.77 -11.97
C ASP A 232 -14.76 0.35 -10.99
N TYR A 233 -15.17 0.20 -9.73
CA TYR A 233 -14.76 1.10 -8.66
C TYR A 233 -13.23 1.13 -8.52
N CYS A 234 -12.58 -0.03 -8.50
CA CYS A 234 -11.14 -0.12 -8.32
C CYS A 234 -10.37 0.49 -9.51
N ALA A 235 -10.82 0.26 -10.74
CA ALA A 235 -10.21 0.85 -11.93
C ALA A 235 -10.26 2.39 -11.89
N GLU A 236 -11.41 2.96 -11.52
CA GLU A 236 -11.58 4.39 -11.37
C GLU A 236 -10.73 4.97 -10.22
N LEU A 237 -10.63 4.25 -9.09
CA LEU A 237 -9.79 4.62 -7.97
C LEU A 237 -8.31 4.68 -8.36
N ILE A 238 -7.81 3.64 -9.05
CA ILE A 238 -6.43 3.58 -9.55
C ILE A 238 -6.16 4.72 -10.51
N ARG A 239 -7.06 4.98 -11.47
CA ARG A 239 -6.94 6.08 -12.44
C ARG A 239 -6.77 7.42 -11.72
N LYS A 240 -7.62 7.71 -10.73
CA LYS A 240 -7.54 8.93 -9.93
C LYS A 240 -6.26 9.03 -9.12
N CYS A 241 -5.81 7.94 -8.49
CA CYS A 241 -4.55 7.93 -7.76
C CYS A 241 -3.35 8.20 -8.67
N VAL A 242 -3.30 7.58 -9.85
CA VAL A 242 -2.23 7.79 -10.83
C VAL A 242 -2.20 9.24 -11.33
N MET A 243 -3.36 9.84 -11.60
CA MET A 243 -3.44 11.27 -11.96
C MET A 243 -2.90 12.16 -10.84
N PHE A 244 -3.39 11.96 -9.61
CA PHE A 244 -2.91 12.70 -8.45
C PHE A 244 -1.39 12.56 -8.27
N TRP A 245 -0.86 11.34 -8.45
CA TRP A 245 0.57 11.09 -8.34
C TRP A 245 1.38 11.86 -9.38
N LYS A 246 0.95 11.83 -10.65
CA LYS A 246 1.62 12.55 -11.75
C LYS A 246 1.63 14.06 -11.54
N GLU A 247 0.53 14.60 -11.01
CA GLU A 247 0.36 16.04 -10.85
C GLU A 247 1.08 16.59 -9.61
N ASN A 248 1.21 15.79 -8.54
CA ASN A 248 1.60 16.34 -7.22
C ASN A 248 2.82 15.65 -6.60
N ILE A 249 3.07 14.38 -6.92
CA ILE A 249 4.21 13.63 -6.37
C ILE A 249 5.37 13.63 -7.35
N PHE A 250 5.10 13.34 -8.63
CA PHE A 250 6.13 13.26 -9.65
C PHE A 250 6.93 14.56 -9.79
N ILE A 251 6.26 15.71 -9.74
CA ILE A 251 6.90 17.03 -9.84
C ILE A 251 7.92 17.26 -8.73
N GLN A 252 7.70 16.68 -7.55
CA GLN A 252 8.58 16.79 -6.38
C GLN A 252 9.80 15.85 -6.45
N LEU A 253 9.84 14.95 -7.45
CA LEU A 253 10.93 14.00 -7.70
C LEU A 253 11.83 14.43 -8.88
N LEU A 254 11.46 15.49 -9.59
CA LEU A 254 12.27 16.12 -10.65
C LEU A 254 13.28 17.09 -10.03
#